data_AF-A0A6L5FSH3-F1
#
_entry.id   AF-A0A6L5FSH3-F1
#
_cell.length_a   1.000
_cell.length_b   1.000
_cell.length_c   1.000
_cell.angle_alpha   90.00
_cell.angle_beta   90.00
_cell.angle_gamma   90.00
#
_symmetry.space_group_name_H-M   'P 1'
#
loop_
_entity.id
_entity.type
_entity.pdbx_description
1 polymer ?
#
loop_
_entity_poly.entity_id
_entity_poly.type
_entity_poly.pdbx_seq_one_letter_code
_entity_poly.pdbx_strand_id
1 'polypeptide(L)' 'MAEQFNQQPYGTIAQKWRDLAERRLAYFAELYSSGRWKHYYTEEQFVARMREVVSAADAWTQLVQRPDGQGVAAK' A
#
# COMPACT_ATOMS: atom_id res chain seq x y z
N MET A 1 13.19 35.74 -6.16
CA MET A 1 12.55 34.52 -6.69
C MET A 1 12.86 33.41 -5.71
N ALA A 2 11.97 33.16 -4.75
CA ALA A 2 12.14 32.11 -3.75
C ALA A 2 11.00 31.12 -3.93
N GLU A 3 11.42 29.90 -4.28
CA GLU A 3 10.78 28.63 -3.93
C GLU A 3 9.25 28.62 -3.84
N GLN A 4 8.63 28.47 -5.01
CA GLN A 4 7.35 27.76 -5.12
C GLN A 4 7.60 26.29 -4.76
N PHE A 5 7.78 25.98 -3.48
CA PHE A 5 7.52 24.63 -2.96
C PHE A 5 6.03 24.41 -3.08
N ASN A 6 5.63 24.00 -4.29
CA ASN A 6 4.37 23.44 -4.69
C ASN A 6 3.70 22.75 -3.49
N GLN A 7 2.77 23.46 -2.85
CA GLN A 7 1.94 22.94 -1.78
C GLN A 7 1.04 21.87 -2.39
N GLN A 8 1.35 20.61 -2.10
CA GLN A 8 0.87 19.48 -2.88
C GLN A 8 -0.55 19.04 -2.50
N PRO A 9 -1.27 18.38 -3.41
CA PRO A 9 -2.49 17.65 -3.08
C PRO A 9 -2.17 16.30 -2.38
N TYR A 10 -1.44 16.32 -1.26
CA TYR A 10 -1.09 15.10 -0.51
C TYR A 10 -2.32 14.36 0.03
N GLY A 11 -3.40 15.09 0.33
CA GLY A 11 -4.68 14.50 0.77
C GLY A 11 -5.33 13.60 -0.29
N THR A 12 -5.20 13.97 -1.58
CA THR A 12 -5.80 13.20 -2.68
C THR A 12 -5.04 11.88 -2.92
N ILE A 13 -3.73 11.87 -2.71
CA ILE A 13 -2.90 10.67 -2.85
C ILE A 13 -3.21 9.68 -1.72
N ALA A 14 -3.23 10.15 -0.47
CA ALA A 14 -3.59 9.33 0.68
C ALA A 14 -4.97 8.67 0.53
N GLN A 15 -5.95 9.42 0.02
CA GLN A 15 -7.31 8.93 -0.18
C GLN A 15 -7.41 7.91 -1.33
N LYS A 16 -6.64 8.11 -2.41
CA LYS A 16 -6.49 7.12 -3.49
C LYS A 16 -5.84 5.82 -3.01
N TRP A 17 -4.82 5.91 -2.14
CA TRP A 17 -4.19 4.72 -1.56
C TRP A 17 -5.11 3.96 -0.61
N ARG A 18 -5.96 4.68 0.15
CA ARG A 18 -6.98 4.07 1.00
C ARG A 18 -8.00 3.28 0.17
N ASP A 19 -8.55 3.90 -0.87
CA ASP A 19 -9.44 3.23 -1.83
C ASP A 19 -8.76 2.02 -2.51
N LEU A 20 -7.48 2.13 -2.86
CA LEU A 20 -6.72 1.01 -3.44
C LEU A 20 -6.48 -0.13 -2.46
N ALA A 21 -6.19 0.17 -1.19
CA ALA A 21 -6.02 -0.82 -0.14
C ALA A 21 -7.34 -1.55 0.16
N GLU A 22 -8.46 -0.82 0.22
CA GLU A 22 -9.80 -1.37 0.40
C GLU A 22 -10.18 -2.28 -0.78
N ARG A 23 -9.92 -1.86 -2.03
CA ARG A 23 -10.15 -2.70 -3.21
C ARG A 23 -9.27 -3.94 -3.23
N ARG A 24 -8.00 -3.83 -2.83
CA ARG A 24 -7.11 -4.99 -2.71
C ARG A 24 -7.61 -5.96 -1.65
N LEU A 25 -8.03 -5.48 -0.49
CA LEU A 25 -8.60 -6.33 0.55
C LEU A 25 -9.89 -7.00 0.09
N ALA A 26 -10.79 -6.28 -0.57
CA ALA A 26 -12.00 -6.86 -1.13
C ALA A 26 -11.68 -7.96 -2.14
N TYR A 27 -10.76 -7.72 -3.07
CA TYR A 27 -10.31 -8.72 -4.04
C TYR A 27 -9.68 -9.95 -3.38
N PHE A 28 -8.82 -9.75 -2.39
CA PHE A 28 -8.20 -10.85 -1.63
C PHE A 28 -9.23 -11.62 -0.79
N ALA A 29 -10.21 -10.95 -0.21
CA ALA A 29 -11.30 -11.56 0.55
C ALA A 29 -12.22 -12.38 -0.36
N GLU A 30 -12.57 -11.88 -1.54
CA GLU A 30 -13.31 -12.66 -2.55
C GLU A 30 -12.50 -13.88 -3.02
N LEU A 31 -11.20 -13.70 -3.27
CA LEU A 31 -10.32 -14.80 -3.64
C LEU A 31 -10.23 -15.86 -2.53
N TYR A 32 -10.17 -15.43 -1.27
CA TYR A 32 -10.14 -16.30 -0.09
C TYR A 32 -11.47 -17.06 0.07
N SER A 33 -12.58 -16.36 -0.04
CA SER A 33 -13.94 -16.91 0.08
C SER A 33 -14.26 -17.91 -1.04
N SER A 34 -13.79 -17.64 -2.27
CA SER A 34 -13.93 -18.56 -3.41
C SER A 34 -13.07 -19.82 -3.25
N GLY A 35 -12.11 -19.86 -2.31
CA GLY A 35 -11.19 -20.99 -2.11
C GLY A 35 -10.22 -21.24 -3.26
N ARG A 36 -10.37 -20.50 -4.37
CA ARG A 36 -9.63 -20.65 -5.62
C ARG A 36 -8.16 -20.24 -5.48
N TRP A 37 -7.82 -19.47 -4.45
CA TRP A 37 -6.44 -19.11 -4.12
C TRP A 37 -5.54 -20.34 -3.87
N LYS A 38 -6.09 -21.43 -3.32
CA LYS A 38 -5.34 -22.68 -3.05
C LYS A 38 -4.83 -23.39 -4.30
N HIS A 39 -5.38 -23.07 -5.48
CA HIS A 39 -4.93 -23.65 -6.74
C HIS A 39 -3.73 -22.90 -7.35
N TYR A 40 -3.57 -21.62 -7.02
CA TYR A 40 -2.53 -20.76 -7.59
C TYR A 40 -1.42 -20.42 -6.58
N TYR A 41 -1.70 -20.48 -5.29
CA TYR A 41 -0.78 -20.11 -4.23
C TYR A 41 -0.87 -21.07 -3.05
N THR A 42 0.28 -21.45 -2.51
CA THR A 42 0.38 -22.05 -1.18
C THR A 42 0.00 -21.00 -0.13
N GLU A 43 -0.47 -21.44 1.04
CA GLU A 43 -0.84 -20.56 2.16
C GLU A 43 0.28 -19.58 2.53
N GLU A 44 1.52 -20.06 2.57
CA GLU A 44 2.70 -19.23 2.83
C GLU A 44 2.92 -18.15 1.77
N GLN A 45 2.79 -18.50 0.49
CA GLN A 45 2.94 -17.55 -0.63
C GLN A 45 1.82 -16.51 -0.64
N PHE A 46 0.60 -16.92 -0.28
CA PHE A 46 -0.55 -16.05 -0.18
C PHE A 46 -0.38 -15.04 0.97
N VAL A 47 0.04 -15.50 2.15
CA VAL A 47 0.33 -14.66 3.31
C VAL A 47 1.52 -13.73 3.06
N ALA A 48 2.60 -14.23 2.44
CA ALA A 48 3.76 -13.43 2.07
C ALA A 48 3.36 -12.30 1.10
N ARG A 49 2.56 -12.62 0.09
CA ARG A 49 2.07 -11.63 -0.87
C ARG A 49 1.13 -10.59 -0.23
N MET A 50 0.26 -11.00 0.70
CA MET A 50 -0.56 -10.06 1.46
C MET A 50 0.29 -9.16 2.35
N ARG A 51 1.32 -9.69 3.01
CA ARG A 51 2.26 -8.92 3.83
C ARG A 51 3.03 -7.89 2.99
N GLU A 52 3.53 -8.27 1.82
CA GLU A 52 4.20 -7.34 0.90
C GLU A 52 3.29 -6.18 0.47
N VAL A 53 2.03 -6.50 0.17
CA VAL A 53 1.00 -5.51 -0.17
C VAL A 53 0.74 -4.54 0.99
N VAL A 54 0.65 -5.06 2.21
CA VAL A 54 0.43 -4.26 3.43
C VAL A 54 1.66 -3.43 3.77
N SER A 55 2.86 -4.01 3.73
CA SER A 55 4.12 -3.30 3.94
C SER A 55 4.33 -2.17 2.92
N ALA A 56 3.98 -2.40 1.65
CA ALA A 56 4.02 -1.35 0.65
C ALA A 56 3.01 -0.23 1.00
N ALA A 57 1.78 -0.57 1.37
CA ALA A 57 0.77 0.41 1.76
C ALA A 57 1.17 1.20 3.04
N ASP A 58 1.81 0.54 3.99
CA ASP A 58 2.35 1.15 5.21
C ASP A 58 3.52 2.09 4.87
N ALA A 59 4.45 1.67 4.01
CA ALA A 59 5.53 2.51 3.53
C ALA A 59 5.01 3.79 2.86
N TRP A 60 3.97 3.69 2.02
CA TRP A 60 3.32 4.86 1.42
C TRP A 60 2.61 5.74 2.46
N THR A 61 2.02 5.14 3.49
CA THR A 61 1.39 5.86 4.60
C THR A 61 2.43 6.64 5.42
N GLN A 62 3.58 6.03 5.72
CA GLN A 62 4.69 6.68 6.42
C GLN A 62 5.30 7.81 5.59
N LEU A 63 5.42 7.65 4.27
CA LEU A 63 5.86 8.71 3.36
C LEU A 63 4.89 9.89 3.28
N VAL A 64 3.57 9.65 3.38
CA VAL A 64 2.57 10.73 3.46
C VAL A 64 2.63 11.46 4.80
N GLN A 65 2.97 10.76 5.89
CA GLN A 65 3.13 11.36 7.23
C GLN A 65 4.43 12.16 7.37
N ARG A 66 5.44 11.87 6.55
CA ARG A 66 6.71 12.61 6.52
C ARG A 66 6.85 13.36 5.19
N PRO A 67 6.40 14.62 5.08
CA PRO A 67 6.50 15.41 3.85
C PRO A 67 7.94 15.82 3.49
N ASP A 68 8.95 15.39 4.25
CA ASP A 68 10.35 15.70 4.01
C ASP A 68 11.10 14.45 3.58
N GLY A 69 11.53 14.44 2.31
CA GLY A 69 12.07 13.29 1.60
C GLY A 69 13.40 12.77 2.16
N GLN A 70 13.34 12.07 3.30
CA GLN A 70 14.47 11.29 3.80
C GLN A 70 14.01 10.07 4.62
N GLY A 71 14.40 8.89 4.14
CA GLY A 71 14.22 7.59 4.79
C GLY A 71 13.40 6.66 3.88
N VAL A 72 14.00 5.64 3.25
CA VAL A 72 14.68 4.57 3.96
C VAL A 72 15.98 4.12 3.26
N ALA A 73 17.10 4.42 3.89
CA ALA A 73 18.23 3.49 3.92
C ALA A 73 18.18 2.83 5.31
N ALA A 74 17.68 1.60 5.40
CA ALA A 74 17.92 0.75 6.57
C ALA A 74 17.60 -0.72 6.22
N LYS A 75 18.65 -1.35 5.68
CA LYS A 75 19.11 -2.74 5.84
C LYS A 75 18.12 -3.89 5.79
#